data_AF-A0A367XV20-F1
#
_entry.id   AF-A0A367XV20-F1
#
_cell.length_a   1.000
_cell.length_b   1.000
_cell.length_c   1.000
_cell.angle_alpha   90.00
_cell.angle_beta   90.00
_cell.angle_gamma   90.00
#
_symmetry.space_group_name_H-M   'P 1'
#
loop_
_entity.id
_entity.type
_entity.pdbx_description
1 polymer ?
#
loop_
_entity_poly.entity_id
_entity_poly.type
_entity_poly.pdbx_seq_one_letter_code
_entity_poly.pdbx_strand_id
1 'polypeptide(L)'
;MDLIHHAQIKHRQFHNPSEVQLCTLLSIKTGGCTENCSYCSQSQSHVETDVQAQKMVGLDEVMAKAREAKRHGSTRFCMGAAFREMKGRKSALKRIGEMTCVTLGMIDEEQAKTLKENGLTAYNHNIDTSREHYPNVITTRTYDDACTGGILGLGETTEDHVGFLHTLSNMSPHPESLPINRLVPIKGTPILQFDSILRTIATARLIMPGSIIRLAAGDKAMLEKWGMKPMESSVSKK
;
A
#
# COMPACT_ATOMS: atom_id res chain seq x y z
N MET A 1 -24.36 10.47 8.22
CA MET A 1 -23.97 11.59 7.34
C MET A 1 -22.98 12.52 8.02
N ASP A 2 -23.15 12.79 9.32
CA ASP A 2 -22.31 13.75 10.07
C ASP A 2 -20.81 13.43 10.10
N LEU A 3 -20.43 12.16 10.25
CA LEU A 3 -19.02 11.74 10.20
C LEU A 3 -18.33 12.18 8.90
N ILE A 4 -18.99 11.97 7.76
CA ILE A 4 -18.45 12.34 6.45
C ILE A 4 -18.37 13.86 6.32
N HIS A 5 -19.39 14.57 6.80
CA HIS A 5 -19.40 16.03 6.79
C HIS A 5 -18.24 16.62 7.59
N HIS A 6 -18.00 16.13 8.81
CA HIS A 6 -16.86 16.58 9.62
C HIS A 6 -15.52 16.23 8.97
N ALA A 7 -15.39 15.05 8.36
CA ALA A 7 -14.17 14.68 7.64
C ALA A 7 -13.91 15.59 6.44
N GLN A 8 -14.95 16.01 5.71
CA GLN A 8 -14.82 16.98 4.61
C GLN A 8 -14.36 18.35 5.10
N ILE A 9 -14.94 18.86 6.20
CA ILE A 9 -14.51 20.12 6.82
C ILE A 9 -13.04 20.02 7.22
N LYS A 10 -12.66 18.95 7.92
CA LYS A 10 -11.27 18.74 8.35
C LYS A 10 -10.32 18.61 7.17
N HIS A 11 -10.72 17.91 6.10
CA HIS A 11 -9.91 17.78 4.91
C HIS A 11 -9.57 19.14 4.28
N ARG A 12 -10.56 20.02 4.12
CA ARG A 12 -10.37 21.38 3.56
C ARG A 12 -9.50 22.30 4.41
N GLN A 13 -9.37 22.01 5.70
CA GLN A 13 -8.47 22.75 6.61
C GLN A 13 -6.99 22.37 6.42
N PHE A 14 -6.70 21.16 5.94
CA PHE A 14 -5.34 20.62 5.87
C PHE A 14 -4.85 20.34 4.44
N HIS A 15 -5.76 20.22 3.48
CA HIS A 15 -5.46 19.81 2.10
C HIS A 15 -6.24 20.67 1.11
N ASN A 16 -5.68 20.86 -0.09
CA ASN A 16 -6.42 21.42 -1.21
C ASN A 16 -7.43 20.36 -1.72
N PRO A 17 -8.75 20.59 -1.60
CA PRO A 17 -9.76 19.60 -1.99
C PRO A 17 -9.82 19.36 -3.51
N SER A 18 -9.15 20.18 -4.32
CA SER A 18 -9.07 20.03 -5.77
C SER A 18 -7.85 19.23 -6.23
N GLU A 19 -6.94 18.91 -5.30
CA GLU A 19 -5.73 18.14 -5.60
C GLU A 19 -5.89 16.68 -5.19
N VAL A 20 -5.44 15.79 -6.07
CA VAL A 20 -5.39 14.35 -5.80
C VAL A 20 -4.01 13.84 -6.16
N GLN A 21 -3.38 13.11 -5.24
CA GLN A 21 -2.10 12.47 -5.52
C GLN A 21 -2.31 11.22 -6.38
N LEU A 22 -1.78 11.26 -7.61
CA LEU A 22 -1.79 10.13 -8.52
C LEU A 22 -0.48 9.34 -8.37
N CYS A 23 -0.60 8.07 -8.02
CA CYS A 23 0.53 7.17 -7.84
C CYS A 23 0.44 6.01 -8.83
N THR A 24 1.52 5.74 -9.55
CA THR A 24 1.67 4.54 -10.40
C THR A 24 2.59 3.55 -9.71
N LEU A 25 2.23 2.28 -9.69
CA LEU A 25 3.02 1.21 -9.07
C LEU A 25 3.50 0.22 -10.14
N LEU A 26 4.79 -0.12 -10.12
CA LEU A 26 5.36 -1.23 -10.89
C LEU A 26 5.81 -2.35 -9.95
N SER A 27 5.41 -3.60 -10.21
CA SER A 27 6.02 -4.75 -9.56
C SER A 27 7.38 -5.02 -10.21
N ILE A 28 8.47 -4.72 -9.52
CA ILE A 28 9.84 -4.89 -10.02
C ILE A 28 10.38 -6.30 -9.76
N LYS A 29 9.74 -7.05 -8.87
CA LYS A 29 9.94 -8.50 -8.68
C LYS A 29 8.60 -9.11 -8.29
N THR A 30 8.09 -10.02 -9.10
CA THR A 30 6.77 -10.63 -8.94
C THR A 30 6.87 -12.09 -8.50
N GLY A 31 5.98 -12.51 -7.62
CA GLY A 31 5.84 -13.90 -7.16
C GLY A 31 7.02 -14.38 -6.30
N GLY A 32 6.95 -15.60 -5.77
CA GLY A 32 8.05 -16.20 -5.02
C GLY A 32 8.38 -15.48 -3.70
N CYS A 33 7.39 -14.89 -3.03
CA CYS A 33 7.58 -14.31 -1.70
C CYS A 33 7.46 -15.39 -0.63
N THR A 34 8.35 -15.37 0.36
CA THR A 34 8.36 -16.35 1.47
C THR A 34 7.39 -16.00 2.60
N GLU A 35 6.81 -14.80 2.57
CA GLU A 35 5.76 -14.39 3.52
C GLU A 35 4.45 -15.12 3.22
N ASN A 36 3.63 -15.32 4.24
CA ASN A 36 2.39 -16.10 4.16
C ASN A 36 1.10 -15.28 4.27
N CYS A 37 1.13 -14.00 3.87
CA CYS A 37 -0.03 -13.12 4.01
C CYS A 37 -1.26 -13.70 3.32
N SER A 38 -2.36 -13.91 4.05
CA SER A 38 -3.56 -14.63 3.58
C SER A 38 -4.20 -14.03 2.32
N TYR A 39 -3.99 -12.74 2.08
CA TYR A 39 -4.55 -11.99 0.96
C TYR A 39 -3.63 -11.92 -0.27
N CYS A 40 -2.35 -12.27 -0.15
CA CYS A 40 -1.33 -11.90 -1.14
C CYS A 40 -1.12 -13.00 -2.18
N SER A 41 -1.54 -12.78 -3.43
CA SER A 41 -1.34 -13.73 -4.53
C SER A 41 0.13 -14.02 -4.89
N GLN A 42 1.09 -13.28 -4.33
CA GLN A 42 2.52 -13.46 -4.60
C GLN A 42 3.23 -14.31 -3.53
N SER A 43 2.51 -14.72 -2.47
CA SER A 43 2.99 -15.60 -1.40
C SER A 43 3.16 -17.03 -1.90
N GLN A 44 4.30 -17.65 -1.61
CA GLN A 44 4.56 -19.05 -1.93
C GLN A 44 3.75 -20.02 -1.06
N SER A 45 3.17 -19.55 0.04
CA SER A 45 2.31 -20.39 0.89
C SER A 45 0.96 -20.70 0.25
N HIS A 46 0.59 -19.97 -0.83
CA HIS A 46 -0.68 -20.13 -1.52
C HIS A 46 -0.48 -20.87 -2.85
N VAL A 47 -0.60 -22.19 -2.80
CA VAL A 47 -0.38 -23.10 -3.94
C VAL A 47 -1.40 -22.87 -5.08
N GLU A 48 -2.55 -22.28 -4.76
CA GLU A 48 -3.66 -22.08 -5.70
C GLU A 48 -3.53 -20.78 -6.55
N THR A 49 -2.43 -20.04 -6.43
CA THR A 49 -2.26 -18.77 -7.17
C THR A 49 -1.57 -18.98 -8.51
N ASP A 50 -2.09 -18.35 -9.57
CA ASP A 50 -1.48 -18.42 -10.92
C ASP A 50 -0.21 -17.57 -11.08
N VAL A 51 0.27 -16.94 -10.00
CA VAL A 51 1.39 -16.00 -10.05
C VAL A 51 2.73 -16.74 -10.06
N GLN A 52 3.34 -16.81 -11.24
CA GLN A 52 4.68 -17.37 -11.40
C GLN A 52 5.77 -16.41 -10.90
N ALA A 53 6.81 -16.96 -10.28
CA ALA A 53 7.96 -16.18 -9.86
C ALA A 53 8.75 -15.67 -11.09
N GLN A 54 8.96 -14.36 -11.13
CA GLN A 54 9.69 -13.69 -12.20
C GLN A 54 11.01 -13.11 -11.71
N LYS A 55 11.97 -12.97 -12.63
CA LYS A 55 13.21 -12.26 -12.36
C LYS A 55 12.92 -10.78 -12.14
N MET A 56 13.84 -10.11 -11.44
CA MET A 56 13.74 -8.68 -11.22
C MET A 56 13.81 -7.94 -12.56
N VAL A 57 12.95 -6.94 -12.73
CA VAL A 57 12.89 -6.08 -13.90
C VAL A 57 14.19 -5.26 -14.02
N GLY A 58 14.68 -5.08 -15.25
CA GLY A 58 15.89 -4.31 -15.52
C GLY A 58 15.70 -2.81 -15.26
N LEU A 59 16.78 -2.12 -14.85
CA LEU A 59 16.71 -0.69 -14.51
C LEU A 59 16.20 0.17 -15.67
N ASP A 60 16.63 -0.11 -16.90
CA ASP A 60 16.21 0.65 -18.08
C ASP A 60 14.70 0.55 -18.32
N GLU A 61 14.12 -0.63 -18.10
CA GLU A 61 12.69 -0.86 -18.21
C GLU A 61 11.91 -0.14 -17.09
N VAL A 62 12.42 -0.19 -15.85
CA VAL A 62 11.86 0.57 -14.72
C VAL A 62 11.84 2.07 -15.05
N MET A 63 12.96 2.61 -15.56
CA MET A 63 13.07 4.02 -15.93
C MET A 63 12.15 4.40 -17.10
N ALA A 64 11.98 3.50 -18.07
CA ALA A 64 11.02 3.69 -19.16
C ALA A 64 9.59 3.78 -18.61
N LYS A 65 9.20 2.88 -17.70
CA LYS A 65 7.87 2.88 -17.06
C LYS A 65 7.65 4.09 -16.15
N ALA A 66 8.67 4.54 -15.44
CA ALA A 66 8.60 5.76 -14.64
C ALA A 66 8.37 7.01 -15.51
N ARG A 67 9.09 7.12 -16.64
CA ARG A 67 8.88 8.20 -17.62
C ARG A 67 7.49 8.13 -18.25
N GLU A 68 7.01 6.95 -18.58
CA GLU A 68 5.65 6.72 -19.09
C GLU A 68 4.60 7.19 -18.09
N ALA A 69 4.71 6.76 -16.82
CA ALA A 69 3.81 7.18 -15.75
C ALA A 69 3.78 8.70 -15.56
N LYS A 70 4.95 9.36 -15.59
CA LYS A 70 5.04 10.83 -15.50
C LYS A 70 4.34 11.52 -16.66
N ARG A 71 4.48 11.03 -17.90
CA ARG A 71 3.76 11.57 -19.07
C ARG A 71 2.25 11.41 -18.93
N HIS A 72 1.78 10.38 -18.24
CA HIS A 72 0.35 10.17 -17.93
C HIS A 72 -0.13 10.92 -16.69
N GLY A 73 0.65 11.86 -16.16
CA GLY A 73 0.25 12.72 -15.03
C GLY A 73 0.44 12.10 -13.65
N SER A 74 1.16 10.97 -13.56
CA SER A 74 1.51 10.40 -12.26
C SER A 74 2.43 11.35 -11.48
N THR A 75 2.02 11.68 -10.26
CA THR A 75 2.78 12.54 -9.34
C THR A 75 3.82 11.76 -8.55
N ARG A 76 3.69 10.42 -8.47
CA ARG A 76 4.61 9.54 -7.75
C ARG A 76 4.69 8.17 -8.41
N PHE A 77 5.91 7.71 -8.65
CA PHE A 77 6.17 6.36 -9.14
C PHE A 77 6.67 5.49 -8.00
N CYS A 78 5.92 4.44 -7.68
CA CYS A 78 6.23 3.46 -6.66
C CYS A 78 6.70 2.15 -7.30
N MET A 79 7.59 1.44 -6.61
CA MET A 79 8.00 0.09 -7.00
C MET A 79 7.72 -0.90 -5.88
N GLY A 80 7.23 -2.09 -6.22
CA GLY A 80 7.02 -3.18 -5.28
C GLY A 80 7.83 -4.40 -5.63
N ALA A 81 8.52 -4.98 -4.65
CA ALA A 81 9.20 -6.26 -4.81
C ALA A 81 8.57 -7.28 -3.87
N ALA A 82 8.29 -8.48 -4.40
CA ALA A 82 7.79 -9.61 -3.61
C ALA A 82 8.91 -10.25 -2.78
N PHE A 83 9.59 -9.46 -1.95
CA PHE A 83 10.59 -9.92 -1.01
C PHE A 83 10.07 -9.81 0.42
N ARG A 84 10.50 -10.75 1.26
CA ARG A 84 10.37 -10.61 2.71
C ARG A 84 11.27 -9.49 3.24
N GLU A 85 12.53 -9.51 2.83
CA GLU A 85 13.56 -8.58 3.28
C GLU A 85 14.65 -8.38 2.21
N MET A 86 15.45 -7.33 2.36
CA MET A 86 16.53 -6.97 1.42
C MET A 86 17.90 -7.55 1.77
N LYS A 87 17.97 -8.53 2.67
CA LYS A 87 19.24 -9.17 3.07
C LYS A 87 19.99 -9.74 1.85
N GLY A 88 21.27 -9.42 1.74
CA GLY A 88 22.13 -9.83 0.61
C GLY A 88 21.90 -9.07 -0.70
N ARG A 89 21.04 -8.04 -0.74
CA ARG A 89 20.66 -7.31 -1.97
C ARG A 89 21.16 -5.87 -2.01
N LYS A 90 22.36 -5.60 -1.45
CA LYS A 90 22.94 -4.24 -1.37
C LYS A 90 23.09 -3.55 -2.75
N SER A 91 23.41 -4.30 -3.81
CA SER A 91 23.53 -3.77 -5.17
C SER A 91 22.19 -3.28 -5.76
N ALA A 92 21.07 -3.91 -5.38
CA ALA A 92 19.74 -3.49 -5.80
C ALA A 92 19.33 -2.16 -5.15
N LEU A 93 19.66 -1.95 -3.87
CA LEU A 93 19.34 -0.71 -3.14
C LEU A 93 19.99 0.53 -3.77
N LYS A 94 21.24 0.42 -4.23
CA LYS A 94 21.93 1.53 -4.91
C LYS A 94 21.24 1.94 -6.22
N ARG A 95 20.70 0.97 -6.97
CA ARG A 95 20.00 1.23 -8.25
C ARG A 95 18.60 1.81 -8.07
N ILE A 96 17.99 1.54 -6.92
CA ILE A 96 16.63 2.01 -6.57
C ILE A 96 16.62 3.47 -6.11
N GLY A 97 17.77 3.99 -5.70
CA GLY A 97 17.91 5.31 -5.10
C GLY A 97 17.33 6.49 -5.87
N GLU A 98 17.45 6.48 -7.21
CA GLU A 98 16.94 7.55 -8.08
C GLU A 98 15.41 7.66 -8.14
N MET A 99 14.69 6.88 -7.33
CA MET A 99 13.25 6.65 -7.44
C MET A 99 12.49 7.25 -6.27
N THR A 100 11.22 7.59 -6.49
CA THR A 100 10.45 8.35 -5.49
C THR A 100 9.88 7.49 -4.35
N CYS A 101 9.52 6.23 -4.60
CA CYS A 101 8.73 5.42 -3.67
C CYS A 101 8.98 3.92 -3.85
N VAL A 102 9.12 3.16 -2.76
CA VAL A 102 9.27 1.69 -2.82
C VAL A 102 8.57 0.93 -1.69
N THR A 103 8.32 -0.36 -1.92
CA THR A 103 8.05 -1.38 -0.91
C THR A 103 8.90 -2.61 -1.21
N LEU A 104 9.85 -2.91 -0.33
CA LEU A 104 10.87 -3.96 -0.52
C LEU A 104 10.88 -4.99 0.62
N GLY A 105 9.84 -5.01 1.45
CA GLY A 105 9.77 -5.80 2.68
C GLY A 105 10.45 -5.11 3.86
N MET A 106 10.98 -5.89 4.80
CA MET A 106 11.73 -5.39 5.95
C MET A 106 13.14 -4.94 5.52
N ILE A 107 13.57 -3.80 6.06
CA ILE A 107 14.90 -3.24 5.86
C ILE A 107 15.50 -2.86 7.21
N ASP A 108 16.82 -2.94 7.31
CA ASP A 108 17.55 -2.44 8.48
C ASP A 108 17.85 -0.94 8.35
N GLU A 109 18.38 -0.34 9.42
CA GLU A 109 18.71 1.08 9.48
C GLU A 109 19.76 1.51 8.41
N GLU A 110 20.77 0.66 8.14
CA GLU A 110 21.80 0.93 7.13
C GLU A 110 21.18 1.00 5.72
N GLN A 111 20.25 0.08 5.43
CA GLN A 111 19.50 0.03 4.18
C GLN A 111 18.55 1.22 4.04
N ALA A 112 17.86 1.61 5.12
CA ALA A 112 17.00 2.80 5.14
C ALA A 112 17.80 4.07 4.87
N LYS A 113 18.95 4.24 5.54
CA LYS A 113 19.86 5.37 5.31
C LYS A 113 20.37 5.39 3.87
N THR A 114 20.81 4.24 3.35
CA THR A 114 21.26 4.12 1.95
C THR A 114 20.17 4.54 0.96
N LEU A 115 18.93 4.10 1.17
CA LEU A 115 17.81 4.48 0.31
C LEU A 115 17.55 5.99 0.38
N LYS A 116 17.57 6.57 1.58
CA LYS A 116 17.38 8.01 1.79
C LYS A 116 18.48 8.85 1.12
N GLU A 117 19.74 8.47 1.31
CA GLU A 117 20.89 9.15 0.73
C GLU A 117 20.87 9.15 -0.80
N ASN A 118 20.36 8.06 -1.40
CA ASN A 118 20.27 7.99 -2.84
C ASN A 118 19.04 8.71 -3.43
N GLY A 119 18.14 9.27 -2.61
CA GLY A 119 17.02 10.10 -3.07
C GLY A 119 15.62 9.52 -2.86
N LEU A 120 15.47 8.38 -2.17
CA LEU A 120 14.15 7.82 -1.89
C LEU A 120 13.32 8.77 -1.01
N THR A 121 12.12 9.11 -1.49
CA THR A 121 11.22 10.03 -0.78
C THR A 121 10.13 9.33 0.04
N ALA A 122 9.84 8.06 -0.24
CA ALA A 122 8.80 7.30 0.46
C ALA A 122 9.12 5.81 0.53
N TYR A 123 8.85 5.19 1.68
CA TYR A 123 8.90 3.75 1.90
C TYR A 123 7.54 3.26 2.39
N ASN A 124 7.01 2.19 1.80
CA ASN A 124 5.72 1.63 2.14
C ASN A 124 5.87 0.28 2.83
N HIS A 125 5.35 0.17 4.04
CA HIS A 125 5.35 -1.07 4.81
C HIS A 125 4.11 -1.13 5.72
N ASN A 126 3.13 -1.95 5.32
CA ASN A 126 1.79 -1.90 5.89
C ASN A 126 1.67 -2.68 7.21
N ILE A 127 0.93 -2.14 8.19
CA ILE A 127 0.48 -2.88 9.38
C ILE A 127 -0.73 -3.79 9.08
N ASP A 128 -1.35 -3.59 7.91
CA ASP A 128 -2.42 -4.39 7.31
C ASP A 128 -3.77 -4.35 8.04
N THR A 129 -3.82 -4.60 9.35
CA THR A 129 -5.05 -4.65 10.17
C THR A 129 -4.74 -4.28 11.63
N SER A 130 -5.59 -4.65 12.59
CA SER A 130 -5.32 -4.50 14.03
C SER A 130 -4.23 -5.46 14.53
N ARG A 131 -3.67 -5.19 15.71
CA ARG A 131 -2.70 -6.09 16.34
C ARG A 131 -3.34 -7.44 16.71
N GLU A 132 -4.59 -7.39 17.15
CA GLU A 132 -5.37 -8.53 17.61
C GLU A 132 -5.75 -9.46 16.45
N HIS A 133 -6.02 -8.90 15.27
CA HIS A 133 -6.39 -9.67 14.08
C HIS A 133 -5.18 -10.12 13.24
N TYR A 134 -4.03 -9.46 13.39
CA TYR A 134 -2.83 -9.73 12.59
C TYR A 134 -2.43 -11.23 12.50
N PRO A 135 -2.45 -12.03 13.59
CA PRO A 135 -2.08 -13.44 13.52
C PRO A 135 -2.99 -14.31 12.63
N ASN A 136 -4.22 -13.85 12.35
CA ASN A 136 -5.13 -14.54 11.43
C ASN A 136 -4.78 -14.28 9.97
N VAL A 137 -3.99 -13.23 9.70
CA VAL A 137 -3.66 -12.76 8.36
C VAL A 137 -2.23 -13.11 8.00
N ILE A 138 -1.28 -12.94 8.93
CA ILE A 138 0.16 -13.06 8.69
C ILE A 138 0.82 -13.64 9.94
N THR A 139 1.63 -14.70 9.77
CA THR A 139 2.37 -15.32 10.88
C THR A 139 3.87 -15.40 10.66
N THR A 140 4.36 -14.98 9.49
CA THR A 140 5.78 -15.01 9.10
C THR A 140 6.57 -13.77 9.54
N ARG A 141 5.89 -12.76 10.10
CA ARG A 141 6.49 -11.53 10.66
C ARG A 141 5.69 -11.04 11.87
N THR A 142 6.25 -10.08 12.59
CA THR A 142 5.61 -9.47 13.75
C THR A 142 4.90 -8.18 13.37
N TYR A 143 3.88 -7.79 14.15
CA TYR A 143 3.10 -6.58 13.89
C TYR A 143 3.94 -5.29 13.96
N ASP A 144 4.94 -5.27 14.84
CA ASP A 144 5.77 -4.10 15.13
C ASP A 144 6.82 -3.79 14.05
N ASP A 145 6.97 -4.67 13.07
CA ASP A 145 7.90 -4.47 11.96
C ASP A 145 7.39 -3.42 10.94
N ALA A 146 6.11 -3.03 10.99
CA ALA A 146 5.46 -2.16 10.00
C ALA A 146 4.96 -0.81 10.54
N CYS A 147 4.79 0.18 9.65
CA CYS A 147 4.67 1.59 10.06
C CYS A 147 3.67 2.44 9.26
N THR A 148 2.95 1.86 8.30
CA THR A 148 1.99 2.59 7.46
C THR A 148 0.76 1.74 7.21
N GLY A 149 -0.35 2.32 6.74
CA GLY A 149 -1.37 1.67 5.89
C GLY A 149 -1.99 0.31 6.26
N GLY A 150 -3.06 -0.06 5.56
CA GLY A 150 -3.73 -1.33 5.79
C GLY A 150 -4.62 -1.80 4.65
N ILE A 151 -5.32 -2.92 4.87
CA ILE A 151 -6.27 -3.54 3.96
C ILE A 151 -7.56 -3.78 4.73
N LEU A 152 -8.68 -3.34 4.18
CA LEU A 152 -10.01 -3.59 4.72
C LEU A 152 -10.68 -4.74 3.99
N GLY A 153 -11.34 -5.61 4.75
CA GLY A 153 -12.07 -6.78 4.26
C GLY A 153 -11.36 -8.10 4.50
N LEU A 154 -10.39 -8.17 5.41
CA LEU A 154 -9.63 -9.38 5.73
C LEU A 154 -10.37 -10.40 6.60
N GLY A 155 -11.66 -10.14 6.91
CA GLY A 155 -12.41 -10.87 7.94
C GLY A 155 -12.41 -10.16 9.30
N GLU A 156 -11.89 -8.93 9.33
CA GLU A 156 -11.77 -8.09 10.50
C GLU A 156 -13.11 -7.48 10.95
N THR A 157 -13.21 -7.17 12.24
CA THR A 157 -14.36 -6.56 12.89
C THR A 157 -14.30 -5.02 12.83
N THR A 158 -15.32 -4.34 13.35
CA THR A 158 -15.27 -2.87 13.46
C THR A 158 -14.22 -2.43 14.48
N GLU A 159 -14.06 -3.19 15.55
CA GLU A 159 -13.05 -2.99 16.59
C GLU A 159 -11.63 -3.12 16.00
N ASP A 160 -11.44 -4.03 15.05
CA ASP A 160 -10.16 -4.17 14.35
C ASP A 160 -9.84 -2.94 13.48
N HIS A 161 -10.83 -2.38 12.78
CA HIS A 161 -10.62 -1.10 12.07
C HIS A 161 -10.24 0.03 13.03
N VAL A 162 -10.81 0.04 14.25
CA VAL A 162 -10.44 1.01 15.28
C VAL A 162 -9.01 0.77 15.75
N GLY A 163 -8.62 -0.47 16.04
CA GLY A 163 -7.26 -0.84 16.46
C GLY A 163 -6.21 -0.49 15.41
N PHE A 164 -6.52 -0.75 14.13
CA PHE A 164 -5.74 -0.34 12.97
C PHE A 164 -5.49 1.18 12.96
N LEU A 165 -6.54 1.99 13.02
CA LEU A 165 -6.44 3.45 13.02
C LEU A 165 -5.80 4.01 14.28
N HIS A 166 -6.09 3.42 15.44
CA HIS A 166 -5.51 3.77 16.73
C HIS A 166 -3.99 3.57 16.72
N THR A 167 -3.50 2.46 16.17
CA THR A 167 -2.06 2.22 16.03
C THR A 167 -1.38 3.34 15.24
N LEU A 168 -1.89 3.68 14.06
CA LEU A 168 -1.25 4.66 13.18
C LEU A 168 -1.38 6.10 13.70
N SER A 169 -2.48 6.44 14.36
CA SER A 169 -2.68 7.76 14.97
C SER A 169 -1.91 7.99 16.27
N ASN A 170 -1.33 6.94 16.87
CA ASN A 170 -0.41 7.09 18.01
C ASN A 170 1.07 7.14 17.60
N MET A 171 1.38 7.08 16.30
CA MET A 171 2.75 7.26 15.82
C MET A 171 3.15 8.73 15.87
N SER A 172 4.42 8.99 16.18
CA SER A 172 4.99 10.34 16.19
C SER A 172 6.24 10.41 15.30
N PRO A 173 6.18 11.10 14.14
CA PRO A 173 4.98 11.72 13.55
C PRO A 173 3.97 10.67 13.02
N HIS A 174 2.74 11.10 12.74
CA HIS A 174 1.81 10.28 11.95
C HIS A 174 2.41 9.92 10.59
N PRO A 175 2.01 8.79 9.97
CA PRO A 175 2.41 8.47 8.60
C PRO A 175 2.04 9.59 7.63
N GLU A 176 3.00 10.12 6.86
CA GLU A 176 2.72 11.16 5.85
C GLU A 176 1.76 10.66 4.76
N SER A 177 1.86 9.37 4.42
CA SER A 177 1.02 8.69 3.43
C SER A 177 0.36 7.48 4.08
N LEU A 178 -0.97 7.48 4.10
CA LEU A 178 -1.79 6.44 4.70
C LEU A 178 -2.56 5.68 3.61
N PRO A 179 -2.01 4.60 3.03
CA PRO A 179 -2.75 3.77 2.09
C PRO A 179 -3.78 2.92 2.83
N ILE A 180 -5.04 3.10 2.50
CA ILE A 180 -6.15 2.27 2.98
C ILE A 180 -6.64 1.49 1.78
N ASN A 181 -6.33 0.20 1.76
CA ASN A 181 -6.65 -0.67 0.67
C ASN A 181 -7.98 -1.39 0.89
N ARG A 182 -8.70 -1.69 -0.17
CA ARG A 182 -9.77 -2.68 -0.12
C ARG A 182 -9.21 -4.02 -0.58
N LEU A 183 -9.53 -5.08 0.14
CA LEU A 183 -9.20 -6.43 -0.28
C LEU A 183 -9.73 -6.68 -1.70
N VAL A 184 -8.83 -7.13 -2.59
CA VAL A 184 -9.22 -7.68 -3.89
C VAL A 184 -9.91 -9.02 -3.61
N PRO A 185 -11.18 -9.20 -3.99
CA PRO A 185 -11.93 -10.40 -3.61
C PRO A 185 -11.20 -11.67 -4.03
N ILE A 186 -10.92 -12.54 -3.07
CA ILE A 186 -10.49 -13.91 -3.31
C ILE A 186 -11.65 -14.83 -2.93
N LYS A 187 -11.67 -16.03 -3.52
CA LYS A 187 -12.76 -16.99 -3.27
C LYS A 187 -12.85 -17.28 -1.77
N GLY A 188 -14.03 -17.06 -1.18
CA GLY A 188 -14.30 -17.31 0.24
C GLY A 188 -14.13 -16.12 1.18
N THR A 189 -13.60 -14.97 0.75
CA THR A 189 -13.52 -13.77 1.61
C THR A 189 -14.82 -12.95 1.58
N PRO A 190 -15.34 -12.51 2.74
CA PRO A 190 -16.52 -11.66 2.80
C PRO A 190 -16.35 -10.34 2.04
N ILE A 191 -17.40 -9.90 1.35
CA ILE A 191 -17.40 -8.59 0.70
C ILE A 191 -17.63 -7.52 1.77
N LEU A 192 -16.62 -6.68 1.99
CA LEU A 192 -16.76 -5.54 2.88
C LEU A 192 -17.79 -4.53 2.33
N GLN A 193 -18.68 -4.07 3.20
CA GLN A 193 -19.68 -3.06 2.89
C GLN A 193 -19.02 -1.70 2.62
N PHE A 194 -19.52 -0.98 1.63
CA PHE A 194 -18.98 0.32 1.24
C PHE A 194 -19.00 1.35 2.37
N ASP A 195 -20.05 1.33 3.20
CA ASP A 195 -20.18 2.22 4.35
C ASP A 195 -19.07 2.01 5.38
N SER A 196 -18.59 0.78 5.57
CA SER A 196 -17.46 0.50 6.46
C SER A 196 -16.17 1.14 5.94
N ILE A 197 -15.94 1.07 4.63
CA ILE A 197 -14.79 1.72 3.98
C ILE A 197 -14.85 3.24 4.18
N LEU A 198 -16.00 3.85 3.90
CA LEU A 198 -16.20 5.29 4.07
C LEU A 198 -16.00 5.75 5.51
N ARG A 199 -16.51 4.98 6.49
CA ARG A 199 -16.32 5.28 7.93
C ARG A 199 -14.85 5.23 8.30
N THR A 200 -14.12 4.19 7.89
CA THR A 200 -12.68 4.09 8.19
C THR A 200 -11.89 5.26 7.60
N ILE A 201 -12.17 5.65 6.35
CA ILE A 201 -11.51 6.80 5.69
C ILE A 201 -11.84 8.11 6.40
N ALA A 202 -13.11 8.35 6.72
CA ALA A 202 -13.53 9.58 7.36
C ALA A 202 -12.95 9.71 8.77
N THR A 203 -12.93 8.61 9.54
CA THR A 203 -12.27 8.56 10.85
C THR A 203 -10.78 8.81 10.72
N ALA A 204 -10.09 8.16 9.78
CA ALA A 204 -8.66 8.38 9.52
C ALA A 204 -8.37 9.86 9.22
N ARG A 205 -9.20 10.53 8.41
CA ARG A 205 -9.06 11.96 8.09
C ARG A 205 -9.21 12.85 9.33
N LEU A 206 -10.10 12.49 10.25
CA LEU A 206 -10.33 13.29 11.45
C LEU A 206 -9.16 13.20 12.43
N ILE A 207 -8.62 12.00 12.65
CA ILE A 207 -7.58 11.74 13.65
C ILE A 207 -6.15 11.97 13.13
N MET A 208 -5.94 11.81 11.82
CA MET A 208 -4.67 12.05 11.14
C MET A 208 -4.84 13.11 10.03
N PRO A 209 -5.14 14.37 10.39
CA PRO A 209 -5.59 15.37 9.42
C PRO A 209 -4.50 15.80 8.44
N GLY A 210 -3.22 15.74 8.81
CA GLY A 210 -2.09 16.05 7.91
C GLY A 210 -1.74 14.92 6.93
N SER A 211 -2.14 13.68 7.21
CA SER A 211 -1.76 12.53 6.39
C SER A 211 -2.48 12.53 5.03
N ILE A 212 -1.77 12.13 3.97
CA ILE A 212 -2.35 11.89 2.66
C ILE A 212 -2.99 10.49 2.68
N ILE A 213 -4.32 10.44 2.73
CA ILE A 213 -5.06 9.18 2.69
C ILE A 213 -5.14 8.72 1.24
N ARG A 214 -4.53 7.58 0.95
CA ARG A 214 -4.50 7.00 -0.39
C ARG A 214 -5.47 5.83 -0.46
N LEU A 215 -6.44 5.94 -1.34
CA LEU A 215 -7.31 4.83 -1.70
C LEU A 215 -6.60 4.05 -2.79
N ALA A 216 -5.95 2.96 -2.40
CA ALA A 216 -5.24 2.06 -3.28
C ALA A 216 -5.95 0.70 -3.25
N ALA A 217 -5.95 -0.06 -4.33
CA ALA A 217 -6.63 -1.35 -4.45
C ALA A 217 -8.14 -1.36 -4.17
N GLY A 218 -8.89 -1.67 -5.22
CA GLY A 218 -10.33 -1.87 -5.21
C GLY A 218 -10.75 -1.98 -6.65
N ASP A 219 -11.37 -3.12 -6.97
CA ASP A 219 -11.97 -3.51 -8.25
C ASP A 219 -12.20 -2.36 -9.25
N LYS A 220 -11.86 -2.57 -10.52
CA LYS A 220 -12.21 -1.66 -11.62
C LYS A 220 -13.68 -1.24 -11.55
N ALA A 221 -14.57 -2.15 -11.11
CA ALA A 221 -15.99 -1.87 -10.88
C ALA A 221 -16.24 -0.82 -9.76
N MET A 222 -15.40 -0.75 -8.73
CA MET A 222 -15.50 0.26 -7.68
C MET A 222 -15.10 1.64 -8.20
N LEU A 223 -13.99 1.73 -8.96
CA LEU A 223 -13.56 2.97 -9.59
C LEU A 223 -14.62 3.47 -10.58
N GLU A 224 -15.18 2.58 -11.41
CA GLU A 224 -16.28 2.89 -12.32
C GLU A 224 -17.54 3.39 -11.57
N LYS A 225 -17.91 2.74 -10.45
CA LYS A 225 -19.03 3.18 -9.60
C LYS A 225 -18.78 4.55 -8.94
N TRP A 226 -17.51 4.93 -8.75
CA TRP A 226 -17.11 6.24 -8.22
C TRP A 226 -16.84 7.27 -9.33
N GLY A 227 -17.09 6.95 -10.60
CA GLY A 227 -16.81 7.82 -11.74
C GLY A 227 -15.31 8.04 -12.01
N MET A 228 -14.46 7.21 -11.42
CA MET A 228 -13.00 7.27 -11.55
C MET A 228 -12.56 6.26 -12.63
N LYS A 229 -11.72 6.69 -13.57
CA LYS A 229 -11.09 5.75 -14.51
C LYS A 229 -9.89 5.08 -13.83
N PRO A 230 -9.77 3.75 -13.86
CA PRO A 230 -8.52 3.10 -13.47
C PRO A 230 -7.39 3.61 -14.37
N MET A 231 -6.28 4.04 -13.78
CA MET A 231 -5.02 3.99 -14.50
C MET A 231 -4.74 2.52 -14.77
N GLU A 232 -4.60 2.13 -16.02
CA GLU A 232 -4.21 0.76 -16.38
C GLU A 232 -2.90 0.43 -15.65
N SER A 233 -2.98 -0.44 -14.64
CA SER A 233 -1.79 -1.04 -14.08
C SER A 233 -1.20 -1.90 -15.19
N SER A 234 0.09 -1.74 -15.46
CA SER A 234 0.82 -2.49 -16.49
C SER A 234 1.04 -3.96 -16.11
N VAL A 235 0.10 -4.57 -15.39
CA VAL A 235 0.04 -6.02 -15.26
C VAL A 235 -0.48 -6.52 -16.59
N SER A 236 0.45 -6.84 -17.47
CA SER A 236 0.24 -7.61 -18.70
C SER A 236 -0.73 -8.75 -18.38
N LYS A 237 -1.98 -8.62 -18.85
CA LYS A 237 -2.83 -9.79 -19.07
C LYS A 237 -2.14 -10.61 -20.15
N LYS A 238 -1.53 -11.72 -19.73
CA LYS A 238 -1.36 -12.90 -20.58
C LYS A 238 -2.18 -14.00 -19.96
#